data_AF-A0A521U0M0-F1
#
_entry.id   AF-A0A521U0M0-F1
#
_cell.length_a   1.000
_cell.length_b   1.000
_cell.length_c   1.000
_cell.angle_alpha   90.00
_cell.angle_beta   90.00
_cell.angle_gamma   90.00
#
_symmetry.space_group_name_H-M   'P 1'
#
loop_
_entity.id
_entity.type
_entity.pdbx_description
1 polymer ?
#
loop_
_entity_poly.entity_id
_entity_poly.type
_entity_poly.pdbx_seq_one_letter_code
_entity_poly.pdbx_strand_id
1 'polypeptide(L)'
;MAWDWAIERRSRWCSRRNARPVSRFVAARRASRNVSGTTSLAFDGELTASAEAIGSALRARGQTLAIVECSLGGALGHVLTNVPGASSWLAASLTPYSAAAKTSLLGTDADSFGADGAVSASGARVMADAIRARVGADWGFAESGILGPRGARRSAKAPGLGFLCLVGPTGEVSARTIETGHDDRLGNKRAFVAAALDLIRRAVEPGV
;
A
#
# COMPACT_ATOMS: atom_id res chain seq x y z
N MET A 1 11.65 -9.55 32.02
CA MET A 1 11.27 -10.50 30.96
C MET A 1 11.84 -9.98 29.65
N ALA A 2 13.05 -10.41 29.32
CA ALA A 2 13.78 -10.01 28.12
C ALA A 2 13.60 -11.10 27.06
N TRP A 3 13.24 -10.70 25.84
CA TRP A 3 13.18 -11.60 24.69
C TRP A 3 14.46 -11.43 23.89
N ASP A 4 15.29 -12.47 23.93
CA ASP A 4 16.64 -12.54 23.37
C ASP A 4 16.55 -13.04 21.91
N TRP A 5 16.83 -12.16 20.94
CA TRP A 5 16.96 -12.54 19.53
C TRP A 5 18.42 -12.90 19.22
N ALA A 6 18.77 -14.17 19.45
CA ALA A 6 20.02 -14.72 18.95
C ALA A 6 19.94 -14.95 17.43
N ILE A 7 20.50 -14.01 16.66
CA ILE A 7 20.81 -14.18 15.24
C ILE A 7 22.08 -15.04 15.15
N GLU A 8 21.93 -16.36 15.04
CA GLU A 8 23.06 -17.25 14.73
C GLU A 8 23.27 -17.29 13.21
N ARG A 9 24.34 -16.62 12.75
CA ARG A 9 24.88 -16.75 11.40
C ARG A 9 25.31 -18.20 11.15
N ARG A 10 24.69 -18.89 10.17
CA ARG A 10 25.32 -20.05 9.51
C ARG A 10 25.17 -19.97 7.99
N SER A 11 26.22 -19.44 7.39
CA SER A 11 26.61 -19.58 6.00
C SER A 11 26.82 -21.06 5.63
N ARG A 12 25.86 -21.68 4.93
CA ARG A 12 26.08 -22.91 4.13
C ARG A 12 25.11 -22.97 2.94
N TRP A 13 25.33 -22.13 1.94
CA TRP A 13 24.68 -22.27 0.63
C TRP A 13 25.57 -23.13 -0.27
N CYS A 14 25.53 -24.45 -0.10
CA CYS A 14 25.75 -25.46 -1.15
C CYS A 14 25.62 -26.87 -0.54
N SER A 15 24.50 -27.54 -0.75
CA SER A 15 24.52 -29.00 -0.90
C SER A 15 23.42 -29.43 -1.85
N ARG A 16 23.86 -29.91 -3.01
CA ARG A 16 23.06 -30.67 -3.96
C ARG A 16 22.44 -31.87 -3.24
N ARG A 17 21.13 -32.10 -3.41
CA ARG A 17 20.52 -33.38 -3.81
C ARG A 17 18.98 -33.26 -3.85
N ASN A 18 18.40 -33.86 -4.90
CA ASN A 18 16.98 -34.07 -5.19
C ASN A 18 16.12 -32.90 -5.69
N ALA A 19 16.51 -32.32 -6.83
CA ALA A 19 15.54 -31.69 -7.73
C ALA A 19 14.80 -32.78 -8.52
N ARG A 20 13.51 -33.00 -8.23
CA ARG A 20 12.61 -33.73 -9.13
C ARG A 20 12.38 -32.87 -10.38
N PRO A 21 12.33 -33.44 -11.59
CA PRO A 21 12.12 -32.65 -12.80
C PRO A 21 10.73 -32.02 -12.75
N VAL A 22 10.66 -30.70 -12.66
CA VAL A 22 9.42 -29.96 -12.86
C VAL A 22 9.11 -30.07 -14.35
N SER A 23 8.10 -30.87 -14.67
CA SER A 23 7.70 -31.17 -16.03
C SER A 23 7.22 -29.92 -16.77
N ARG A 24 7.77 -29.72 -17.97
CA ARG A 24 7.20 -29.05 -19.16
C ARG A 24 6.25 -27.87 -18.88
N PHE A 25 6.75 -26.65 -19.01
CA PHE A 25 5.94 -25.52 -19.44
C PHE A 25 5.39 -25.84 -20.84
N VAL A 26 4.09 -26.12 -20.93
CA VAL A 26 3.36 -26.11 -22.20
C VAL A 26 3.18 -24.64 -22.57
N ALA A 27 3.87 -24.20 -23.62
CA ALA A 27 3.62 -22.90 -24.23
C ALA A 27 2.21 -22.91 -24.84
N ALA A 28 1.22 -22.40 -24.10
CA ALA A 28 -0.09 -22.12 -24.66
C ALA A 28 0.02 -20.94 -25.64
N ARG A 29 -0.06 -21.24 -26.95
CA ARG A 29 -0.17 -20.23 -28.00
C ARG A 29 -1.48 -19.44 -27.85
N ARG A 30 -1.38 -18.12 -28.08
CA ARG A 30 -2.39 -17.08 -27.91
C ARG A 30 -3.73 -17.40 -28.59
N ALA A 31 -4.82 -17.14 -27.87
CA ALA A 31 -6.02 -16.57 -28.47
C ALA A 31 -6.10 -15.10 -28.05
N SER A 32 -5.73 -14.18 -28.96
CA SER A 32 -6.07 -12.77 -28.82
C SER A 32 -7.58 -12.63 -29.00
N ARG A 33 -8.33 -12.71 -27.91
CA ARG A 33 -9.69 -12.18 -27.89
C ARG A 33 -9.55 -10.68 -27.69
N ASN A 34 -9.97 -9.89 -28.69
CA ASN A 34 -10.28 -8.49 -28.48
C ASN A 34 -11.43 -8.43 -27.46
N VAL A 35 -11.09 -8.19 -26.20
CA VAL A 35 -12.05 -7.84 -25.17
C VAL A 35 -12.35 -6.35 -25.36
N SER A 36 -13.24 -6.05 -26.30
CA SER A 36 -13.86 -4.74 -26.49
C SER A 36 -14.83 -4.49 -25.34
N GLY A 37 -14.24 -4.17 -24.19
CA GLY A 37 -14.86 -3.99 -22.88
C GLY A 37 -13.76 -3.91 -21.83
N THR A 38 -12.75 -3.08 -22.06
CA THR A 38 -11.61 -2.94 -21.15
C THR A 38 -12.03 -2.13 -19.93
N THR A 39 -12.72 -2.77 -18.99
CA THR A 39 -12.81 -2.28 -17.61
C THR A 39 -11.50 -2.55 -16.87
N SER A 40 -10.36 -2.22 -17.49
CA SER A 40 -9.07 -2.28 -16.83
C SER A 40 -8.86 -0.95 -16.12
N LEU A 41 -8.42 -0.98 -14.86
CA LEU A 41 -7.81 0.21 -14.26
C LEU A 41 -6.53 0.50 -15.04
N ALA A 42 -6.64 1.31 -16.09
CA ALA A 42 -5.50 1.98 -16.66
C ALA A 42 -5.08 3.06 -15.67
N PHE A 43 -3.99 2.82 -14.96
CA PHE A 43 -3.21 3.90 -14.35
C PHE A 43 -2.47 4.58 -15.50
N ASP A 44 -2.73 5.87 -15.69
CA ASP A 44 -2.21 6.65 -16.80
C ASP A 44 -0.88 7.33 -16.46
N GLY A 45 -0.30 8.00 -17.45
CA GLY A 45 1.03 8.61 -17.33
C GLY A 45 1.14 9.65 -16.22
N GLU A 46 0.05 10.30 -15.82
CA GLU A 46 0.04 11.29 -14.73
C GLU A 46 0.35 10.64 -13.37
N LEU A 47 -0.25 9.49 -13.09
CA LEU A 47 -0.01 8.75 -11.85
C LEU A 47 1.41 8.18 -11.82
N THR A 48 1.93 7.75 -12.97
CA THR A 48 3.33 7.33 -13.12
C THR A 48 4.29 8.49 -12.86
N ALA A 49 4.05 9.67 -13.44
CA ALA A 49 4.89 10.85 -13.22
C ALA A 49 4.93 11.26 -11.74
N SER A 50 3.78 11.19 -11.05
CA SER A 50 3.73 11.45 -9.60
C SER A 50 4.56 10.43 -8.79
N ALA A 51 4.51 9.15 -9.16
CA ALA A 51 5.32 8.12 -8.52
C ALA A 51 6.83 8.29 -8.80
N GLU A 52 7.20 8.71 -10.00
CA GLU A 52 8.60 9.03 -10.36
C GLU A 52 9.14 10.18 -9.51
N ALA A 53 8.34 11.24 -9.33
CA ALA A 53 8.67 12.39 -8.49
C ALA A 53 8.92 11.96 -7.02
N ILE A 54 8.01 11.16 -6.45
CA ILE A 54 8.16 10.57 -5.11
C ILE A 54 9.46 9.76 -5.02
N GLY A 55 9.70 8.86 -5.97
CA GLY A 55 10.90 8.01 -5.97
C GLY A 55 12.20 8.80 -6.14
N SER A 56 12.18 9.87 -6.93
CA SER A 56 13.32 10.80 -7.07
C SER A 56 13.62 11.51 -5.76
N ALA A 57 12.60 12.08 -5.12
CA ALA A 57 12.75 12.84 -3.89
C ALA A 57 13.22 11.97 -2.71
N LEU A 58 12.65 10.77 -2.55
CA LEU A 58 13.06 9.83 -1.51
C LEU A 58 14.52 9.37 -1.70
N ARG A 59 14.93 9.06 -2.95
CA ARG A 59 16.33 8.70 -3.25
C ARG A 59 17.29 9.84 -2.96
N ALA A 60 16.95 11.06 -3.35
CA ALA A 60 17.77 12.25 -3.09
C ALA A 60 18.01 12.47 -1.58
N ARG A 61 17.07 12.04 -0.74
CA ARG A 61 17.19 12.10 0.73
C ARG A 61 17.76 10.84 1.38
N GLY A 62 17.99 9.77 0.63
CA GLY A 62 18.34 8.46 1.18
C GLY A 62 17.24 7.89 2.09
N GLN A 63 15.99 8.27 1.87
CA GLN A 63 14.84 7.89 2.68
C GLN A 63 14.00 6.80 2.02
N THR A 64 13.21 6.11 2.85
CA THR A 64 12.39 4.98 2.48
C THR A 64 10.93 5.17 2.86
N LEU A 65 10.02 4.58 2.08
CA LEU A 65 8.58 4.60 2.27
C LEU A 65 8.07 3.17 2.44
N ALA A 66 7.17 2.97 3.39
CA ALA A 66 6.37 1.77 3.52
C ALA A 66 4.88 2.12 3.48
N ILE A 67 4.11 1.31 2.75
CA ILE A 67 2.69 1.57 2.53
C ILE A 67 1.79 0.44 3.02
N VAL A 68 0.63 0.84 3.54
CA VAL A 68 -0.52 -0.02 3.81
C VAL A 68 -1.67 0.46 2.94
N GLU A 69 -2.22 -0.42 2.11
CA GLU A 69 -3.40 -0.11 1.32
C GLU A 69 -4.49 -1.14 1.57
N CYS A 70 -5.67 -0.69 1.98
CA CYS A 70 -6.77 -1.60 2.30
C CYS A 70 -7.68 -1.74 1.10
N SER A 71 -8.43 -0.69 0.80
CA SER A 71 -9.50 -0.74 -0.20
C SER A 71 -8.94 -0.74 -1.62
N LEU A 72 -7.73 -0.19 -1.80
CA LEU A 72 -7.05 -0.13 -3.10
C LEU A 72 -6.60 -1.49 -3.62
N GLY A 73 -6.31 -2.44 -2.73
CA GLY A 73 -6.03 -3.83 -3.10
C GLY A 73 -4.74 -4.02 -3.93
N GLY A 74 -3.67 -3.30 -3.60
CA GLY A 74 -2.39 -3.41 -4.32
C GLY A 74 -2.15 -2.35 -5.40
N ALA A 75 -3.11 -1.46 -5.62
CA ALA A 75 -3.08 -0.50 -6.71
C ALA A 75 -2.04 0.62 -6.51
N LEU A 76 -1.89 1.13 -5.29
CA LEU A 76 -0.85 2.12 -4.99
C LEU A 76 0.54 1.47 -5.12
N GLY A 77 0.72 0.27 -4.54
CA GLY A 77 1.95 -0.49 -4.70
C GLY A 77 2.28 -0.77 -6.16
N HIS A 78 1.29 -1.13 -6.98
CA HIS A 78 1.45 -1.32 -8.42
C HIS A 78 1.99 -0.06 -9.11
N VAL A 79 1.39 1.11 -8.85
CA VAL A 79 1.86 2.37 -9.47
C VAL A 79 3.28 2.72 -9.01
N LEU A 80 3.58 2.61 -7.71
CA LEU A 80 4.92 2.90 -7.19
C LEU A 80 6.00 1.94 -7.74
N THR A 81 5.67 0.66 -7.89
CA THR A 81 6.60 -0.36 -8.40
C THR A 81 6.80 -0.33 -9.92
N ASN A 82 5.96 0.40 -10.67
CA ASN A 82 6.20 0.67 -12.08
C ASN A 82 7.37 1.64 -12.30
N VAL A 83 7.81 2.37 -11.27
CA VAL A 83 8.99 3.24 -11.33
C VAL A 83 10.27 2.40 -11.28
N PRO A 84 11.15 2.44 -12.30
CA PRO A 84 12.41 1.71 -12.27
C PRO A 84 13.23 2.05 -11.02
N GLY A 85 13.76 1.00 -10.38
CA GLY A 85 14.54 1.11 -9.14
C GLY A 85 13.71 1.37 -7.88
N ALA A 86 12.39 1.13 -7.88
CA ALA A 86 11.53 1.29 -6.70
C ALA A 86 12.07 0.58 -5.45
N SER A 87 12.80 -0.53 -5.62
CA SER A 87 13.43 -1.28 -4.52
C SER A 87 14.44 -0.48 -3.68
N SER A 88 14.92 0.68 -4.16
CA SER A 88 15.84 1.52 -3.39
C SER A 88 15.15 2.46 -2.40
N TRP A 89 13.82 2.63 -2.48
CA TRP A 89 13.07 3.59 -1.64
C TRP A 89 11.69 3.10 -1.20
N LEU A 90 11.11 2.08 -1.84
CA LEU A 90 9.89 1.43 -1.36
C LEU A 90 10.27 0.21 -0.51
N ALA A 91 10.25 0.37 0.81
CA ALA A 91 10.66 -0.67 1.76
C ALA A 91 9.61 -1.79 1.89
N ALA A 92 8.33 -1.44 1.86
CA ALA A 92 7.24 -2.41 1.95
C ALA A 92 5.94 -1.91 1.31
N SER A 93 5.15 -2.84 0.81
CA SER A 93 3.78 -2.61 0.35
C SER A 93 2.88 -3.73 0.88
N LEU A 94 1.93 -3.38 1.74
CA LEU A 94 1.07 -4.34 2.44
C LEU A 94 -0.40 -4.10 2.11
N THR A 95 -1.16 -5.19 1.93
CA THR A 95 -2.61 -5.14 1.72
C THR A 95 -3.39 -5.92 2.79
N PRO A 96 -3.46 -5.41 4.04
CA PRO A 96 -4.14 -6.11 5.12
C PRO A 96 -5.67 -5.89 5.02
N TYR A 97 -6.33 -6.66 4.16
CA TYR A 97 -7.74 -6.42 3.81
C TYR A 97 -8.71 -6.68 4.99
N SER A 98 -8.56 -7.80 5.70
CA SER A 98 -9.42 -8.15 6.84
C SER A 98 -8.94 -7.54 8.15
N ALA A 99 -9.82 -7.45 9.16
CA ALA A 99 -9.44 -7.01 10.50
C ALA A 99 -8.34 -7.89 11.11
N ALA A 100 -8.48 -9.22 11.00
CA ALA A 100 -7.45 -10.16 11.44
C ALA A 100 -6.10 -9.96 10.72
N ALA A 101 -6.13 -9.65 9.41
CA ALA A 101 -4.92 -9.34 8.66
C ALA A 101 -4.26 -8.04 9.14
N LYS A 102 -5.04 -7.00 9.49
CA LYS A 102 -4.50 -5.75 10.06
C LYS A 102 -3.75 -6.04 11.35
N THR A 103 -4.40 -6.72 12.31
CA THR A 103 -3.80 -7.11 13.58
C THR A 103 -2.53 -7.94 13.38
N SER A 104 -2.60 -9.03 12.61
CA SER A 104 -1.48 -9.96 12.43
C SER A 104 -0.28 -9.32 11.69
N LEU A 105 -0.54 -8.62 10.59
CA LEU A 105 0.51 -8.12 9.71
C LEU A 105 1.11 -6.80 10.18
N LEU A 106 0.35 -5.97 10.91
CA LEU A 106 0.84 -4.72 11.48
C LEU A 106 1.31 -4.87 12.93
N GLY A 107 0.91 -5.94 13.62
CA GLY A 107 1.22 -6.13 15.03
C GLY A 107 0.47 -5.15 15.93
N THR A 108 -0.71 -4.73 15.47
CA THR A 108 -1.65 -3.93 16.26
C THR A 108 -2.57 -4.87 17.02
N ASP A 109 -3.09 -4.44 18.15
CA ASP A 109 -4.12 -5.16 18.89
C ASP A 109 -5.51 -4.91 18.29
N ALA A 110 -6.49 -5.71 18.70
CA ALA A 110 -7.89 -5.53 18.27
C ALA A 110 -8.41 -4.13 18.64
N ASP A 111 -7.99 -3.62 19.78
CA ASP A 111 -8.44 -2.34 20.34
C ASP A 111 -7.66 -1.13 19.80
N SER A 112 -6.58 -1.35 19.03
CA SER A 112 -5.74 -0.25 18.50
C SER A 112 -6.51 0.73 17.60
N PHE A 113 -7.65 0.32 17.04
CA PHE A 113 -8.46 1.16 16.17
C PHE A 113 -9.55 1.95 16.91
N GLY A 114 -9.71 1.74 18.22
CA GLY A 114 -10.69 2.41 19.06
C GLY A 114 -12.14 2.26 18.56
N ALA A 115 -13.00 3.18 19.01
CA ALA A 115 -14.43 3.17 18.67
C ALA A 115 -14.71 3.49 17.19
N ASP A 116 -13.84 4.25 16.52
CA ASP A 116 -14.04 4.67 15.13
C ASP A 116 -13.74 3.56 14.11
N GLY A 117 -13.02 2.53 14.56
CA GLY A 117 -12.59 1.38 13.77
C GLY A 117 -11.54 1.71 12.71
N ALA A 118 -11.11 0.69 11.96
CA ALA A 118 -10.00 0.82 11.02
C ALA A 118 -10.28 1.69 9.77
N VAL A 119 -11.54 2.01 9.48
CA VAL A 119 -11.93 2.87 8.35
C VAL A 119 -12.20 4.28 8.87
N SER A 120 -11.17 4.93 9.40
CA SER A 120 -11.25 6.25 10.04
C SER A 120 -9.91 6.98 9.92
N ALA A 121 -9.88 8.27 10.23
CA ALA A 121 -8.64 9.05 10.27
C ALA A 121 -7.65 8.50 11.32
N SER A 122 -8.14 8.18 12.52
CA SER A 122 -7.35 7.57 13.60
C SER A 122 -6.84 6.18 13.20
N GLY A 123 -7.68 5.36 12.58
CA GLY A 123 -7.29 4.04 12.08
C GLY A 123 -6.24 4.10 10.97
N ALA A 124 -6.36 5.05 10.04
CA ALA A 124 -5.32 5.29 9.03
C ALA A 124 -4.00 5.70 9.69
N ARG A 125 -4.03 6.60 10.70
CA ARG A 125 -2.83 6.99 11.44
C ARG A 125 -2.17 5.80 12.14
N VAL A 126 -2.94 4.97 12.85
CA VAL A 126 -2.44 3.76 13.52
C VAL A 126 -1.75 2.82 12.54
N MET A 127 -2.33 2.60 11.35
CA MET A 127 -1.71 1.73 10.35
C MET A 127 -0.43 2.34 9.76
N ALA A 128 -0.41 3.66 9.54
CA ALA A 128 0.73 4.36 8.99
C ALA A 128 1.92 4.37 9.97
N ASP A 129 1.68 4.61 11.26
CA ASP A 129 2.69 4.46 12.31
C ASP A 129 3.18 3.01 12.42
N ALA A 130 2.26 2.05 12.43
CA ALA A 130 2.58 0.63 12.61
C ALA A 130 3.45 0.10 11.48
N ILE A 131 3.14 0.39 10.21
CA ILE A 131 3.96 -0.08 9.09
C ILE A 131 5.34 0.55 9.10
N ARG A 132 5.44 1.85 9.39
CA ARG A 132 6.71 2.58 9.51
C ARG A 132 7.62 1.92 10.54
N ALA A 133 7.09 1.72 11.75
CA ALA A 133 7.83 1.13 12.86
C ALA A 133 8.22 -0.33 12.58
N ARG A 134 7.31 -1.12 12.02
CA ARG A 134 7.51 -2.56 11.82
C ARG A 134 8.59 -2.89 10.79
N VAL A 135 8.73 -2.07 9.76
CA VAL A 135 9.72 -2.28 8.68
C VAL A 135 10.94 -1.37 8.80
N GLY A 136 10.93 -0.43 9.74
CA GLY A 136 12.03 0.53 9.93
C GLY A 136 12.15 1.53 8.78
N ALA A 137 11.04 1.89 8.12
CA ALA A 137 11.04 2.91 7.07
C ALA A 137 11.02 4.32 7.65
N ASP A 138 11.51 5.30 6.89
CA ASP A 138 11.44 6.72 7.26
C ASP A 138 10.00 7.23 7.24
N TRP A 139 9.26 6.82 6.20
CA TRP A 139 7.89 7.22 5.95
C TRP A 139 6.93 6.02 6.04
N GLY A 140 5.81 6.20 6.73
CA GLY A 140 4.70 5.24 6.75
C GLY A 140 3.44 5.85 6.16
N PHE A 141 2.85 5.19 5.18
CA PHE A 141 1.58 5.59 4.59
C PHE A 141 0.51 4.53 4.86
N ALA A 142 -0.73 4.97 5.08
CA ALA A 142 -1.88 4.10 5.10
C ALA A 142 -3.11 4.68 4.40
N GLU A 143 -3.81 3.82 3.67
CA GLU A 143 -5.14 4.06 3.13
C GLU A 143 -6.17 3.10 3.76
N SER A 144 -7.35 3.64 4.06
CA SER A 144 -8.53 2.87 4.46
C SER A 144 -9.81 3.53 3.99
N GLY A 145 -10.67 2.82 3.26
CA GLY A 145 -11.87 3.42 2.69
C GLY A 145 -12.94 2.45 2.22
N ILE A 146 -14.06 3.01 1.78
CA ILE A 146 -15.23 2.33 1.24
C ILE A 146 -15.37 2.69 -0.23
N LEU A 147 -14.94 1.81 -1.13
CA LEU A 147 -15.02 2.07 -2.57
C LEU A 147 -16.43 1.94 -3.17
N GLY A 148 -17.37 1.30 -2.46
CA GLY A 148 -18.70 0.94 -2.99
C GLY A 148 -18.78 -0.47 -3.58
N PRO A 149 -19.94 -0.92 -4.09
CA PRO A 149 -21.17 -0.13 -4.18
C PRO A 149 -21.90 0.08 -2.83
N ARG A 150 -22.98 0.86 -2.80
CA ARG A 150 -23.87 1.06 -1.65
C ARG A 150 -24.44 -0.28 -1.20
N GLY A 151 -24.79 -0.37 0.08
CA GLY A 151 -25.43 -1.57 0.64
C GLY A 151 -24.47 -2.70 1.02
N ALA A 152 -23.16 -2.44 1.10
CA ALA A 152 -22.26 -3.32 1.81
C ALA A 152 -22.72 -3.44 3.27
N ARG A 153 -23.38 -4.56 3.62
CA ARG A 153 -24.01 -4.82 4.94
C ARG A 153 -23.08 -4.71 6.16
N ARG A 154 -21.79 -4.47 5.93
CA ARG A 154 -20.73 -4.41 6.93
C ARG A 154 -20.32 -2.99 7.35
N SER A 155 -20.78 -1.93 6.68
CA SER A 155 -20.43 -0.55 7.06
C SER A 155 -21.60 0.42 6.84
N ALA A 156 -21.84 1.29 7.81
CA ALA A 156 -22.78 2.40 7.69
C ALA A 156 -22.18 3.62 6.94
N LYS A 157 -20.87 3.60 6.65
CA LYS A 157 -20.16 4.69 5.97
C LYS A 157 -20.50 4.71 4.47
N ALA A 158 -20.64 5.91 3.91
CA ALA A 158 -21.00 6.08 2.50
C ALA A 158 -19.88 5.62 1.54
N PRO A 159 -20.22 5.07 0.36
CA PRO A 159 -19.26 4.84 -0.71
C PRO A 159 -18.56 6.13 -1.14
N GLY A 160 -17.30 5.99 -1.54
CA GLY A 160 -16.45 7.11 -1.90
C GLY A 160 -15.74 7.77 -0.72
N LEU A 161 -15.96 7.29 0.52
CA LEU A 161 -15.25 7.76 1.70
C LEU A 161 -13.91 7.03 1.87
N GLY A 162 -12.82 7.78 1.96
CA GLY A 162 -11.47 7.26 2.18
C GLY A 162 -10.69 8.10 3.18
N PHE A 163 -9.81 7.46 3.94
CA PHE A 163 -8.91 8.10 4.89
C PHE A 163 -7.48 7.76 4.50
N LEU A 164 -6.68 8.79 4.28
CA LEU A 164 -5.27 8.71 3.97
C LEU A 164 -4.47 9.30 5.12
N CYS A 165 -3.39 8.65 5.52
CA CYS A 165 -2.44 9.19 6.48
C CYS A 165 -1.02 8.85 6.05
N LEU A 166 -0.13 9.82 6.21
CA LEU A 166 1.30 9.71 6.05
C LEU A 166 1.97 10.19 7.34
N VAL A 167 2.94 9.42 7.81
CA VAL A 167 3.80 9.74 8.95
C VAL A 167 5.23 9.85 8.45
N GLY A 168 5.87 10.98 8.72
CA GLY A 168 7.25 11.23 8.31
C GLY A 168 8.31 10.83 9.35
N PRO A 169 9.59 10.99 9.00
CA PRO A 169 10.74 10.55 9.80
C PRO A 169 10.79 11.22 11.17
N THR A 170 10.32 12.46 11.31
CA THR A 170 10.31 13.21 12.58
C THR A 170 8.98 13.13 13.32
N GLY A 171 8.07 12.27 12.84
CA GLY A 171 6.74 12.08 13.41
C GLY A 171 5.68 13.04 12.88
N GLU A 172 6.04 13.92 11.94
CA GLU A 172 5.11 14.81 11.26
C GLU A 172 3.98 14.03 10.58
N VAL A 173 2.79 14.63 10.57
CA VAL A 173 1.57 13.97 10.10
C VAL A 173 0.99 14.75 8.93
N SER A 174 0.76 14.06 7.82
CA SER A 174 -0.09 14.57 6.75
C SER A 174 -1.27 13.63 6.58
N ALA A 175 -2.49 14.14 6.61
CA ALA A 175 -3.70 13.33 6.51
C ALA A 175 -4.71 13.98 5.57
N ARG A 176 -5.52 13.15 4.91
CA ARG A 176 -6.57 13.60 4.00
C ARG A 176 -7.77 12.66 4.06
N THR A 177 -8.95 13.25 4.21
CA THR A 177 -10.22 12.56 3.97
C THR A 177 -10.65 12.80 2.52
N ILE A 178 -11.11 11.74 1.86
CA ILE A 178 -11.64 11.77 0.50
C ILE A 178 -13.11 11.44 0.56
N GLU A 179 -13.93 12.22 -0.13
CA GLU A 179 -15.36 11.98 -0.30
C GLU A 179 -15.72 12.21 -1.75
N THR A 180 -15.78 11.14 -2.56
CA THR A 180 -16.16 11.27 -3.98
C THR A 180 -17.67 11.37 -4.17
N GLY A 181 -18.46 10.90 -3.19
CA GLY A 181 -19.92 10.80 -3.31
C GLY A 181 -20.41 9.80 -4.37
N HIS A 182 -19.50 9.07 -5.01
CA HIS A 182 -19.80 8.18 -6.12
C HIS A 182 -19.88 6.72 -5.66
N ASP A 183 -20.74 5.96 -6.35
CA ASP A 183 -20.88 4.52 -6.13
C ASP A 183 -20.05 3.66 -7.12
N ASP A 184 -19.11 4.31 -7.81
CA ASP A 184 -18.21 3.67 -8.76
C ASP A 184 -16.96 3.16 -8.04
N ARG A 185 -16.90 1.85 -7.82
CA ARG A 185 -15.75 1.19 -7.18
C ARG A 185 -14.42 1.47 -7.89
N LEU A 186 -14.39 1.45 -9.21
CA LEU A 186 -13.13 1.57 -9.95
C LEU A 186 -12.70 3.03 -10.06
N GLY A 187 -13.65 3.94 -10.29
CA GLY A 187 -13.43 5.39 -10.21
C GLY A 187 -12.93 5.82 -8.83
N ASN A 188 -13.57 5.34 -7.76
CA ASN A 188 -13.13 5.61 -6.39
C ASN A 188 -11.72 5.07 -6.11
N LYS A 189 -11.41 3.85 -6.60
CA LYS A 189 -10.07 3.28 -6.44
C LYS A 189 -9.02 4.17 -7.09
N ARG A 190 -9.27 4.62 -8.33
CA ARG A 190 -8.37 5.51 -9.06
C ARG A 190 -8.23 6.86 -8.35
N ALA A 191 -9.34 7.45 -7.90
CA ALA A 191 -9.32 8.72 -7.16
C ALA A 191 -8.52 8.62 -5.86
N PHE A 192 -8.63 7.52 -5.13
CA PHE A 192 -7.89 7.31 -3.88
C PHE A 192 -6.40 7.11 -4.14
N VAL A 193 -6.02 6.37 -5.19
CA VAL A 193 -4.60 6.26 -5.62
C VAL A 193 -4.03 7.62 -5.98
N ALA A 194 -4.75 8.43 -6.76
CA ALA A 194 -4.31 9.77 -7.14
C ALA A 194 -4.11 10.67 -5.91
N ALA A 195 -5.07 10.66 -4.97
CA ALA A 195 -4.98 11.42 -3.74
C ALA A 195 -3.85 10.94 -2.82
N ALA A 196 -3.57 9.63 -2.78
CA ALA A 196 -2.44 9.06 -2.05
C ALA A 196 -1.11 9.54 -2.60
N LEU A 197 -0.92 9.48 -3.93
CA LEU A 197 0.28 9.97 -4.59
C LEU A 197 0.48 11.47 -4.36
N ASP A 198 -0.57 12.29 -4.49
CA ASP A 198 -0.46 13.73 -4.22
C ASP A 198 -0.09 14.03 -2.76
N LEU A 199 -0.69 13.33 -1.79
CA LEU A 199 -0.36 13.48 -0.37
C LEU A 199 1.10 13.14 -0.09
N ILE A 200 1.56 11.99 -0.59
CA ILE A 200 2.95 11.53 -0.42
C ILE A 200 3.90 12.52 -1.08
N ARG A 201 3.66 12.86 -2.35
CA ARG A 201 4.51 13.75 -3.14
C ARG A 201 4.70 15.10 -2.44
N ARG A 202 3.63 15.76 -1.99
CA ARG A 202 3.72 17.05 -1.29
C ARG A 202 4.56 16.98 -0.02
N ALA A 203 4.43 15.90 0.75
CA ALA A 203 5.18 15.74 1.98
C ALA A 203 6.67 15.44 1.72
N VAL A 204 6.96 14.66 0.68
CA VAL A 204 8.34 14.34 0.27
C VAL A 204 8.90 15.37 -0.72
N GLU A 205 8.26 16.50 -0.99
CA GLU A 205 8.83 17.60 -1.77
C GLU A 205 8.64 18.94 -1.04
N PRO A 206 9.07 19.11 0.23
CA PRO A 206 8.95 20.41 0.86
C PRO A 206 10.00 21.36 0.24
N GLY A 207 9.53 22.36 -0.51
CA GLY A 207 10.36 23.48 -0.98
C GLY A 207 10.53 23.63 -2.49
N VAL A 208 9.43 23.67 -3.25
CA VAL A 208 9.34 24.51 -4.46
C VAL A 208 8.47 25.72 -4.12
#